data_AF-A0A930FBG1-F1
#
_entry.id   AF-A0A930FBG1-F1
#
_cell.length_a   1.000
_cell.length_b   1.000
_cell.length_c   1.000
_cell.angle_alpha   90.00
_cell.angle_beta   90.00
_cell.angle_gamma   90.00
#
_symmetry.space_group_name_H-M   'P 1'
#
loop_
_entity.id
_entity.type
_entity.pdbx_description
1 polymer ?
#
loop_
_entity_poly.entity_id
_entity_poly.type
_entity_poly.pdbx_seq_one_letter_code
_entity_poly.pdbx_strand_id
1 'polypeptide(L)'
;HADNPTILNYTKADFQQIMSRLSDGQFDYKIFDKIGVETVIKNQGLDNLKVIELPSDQQPYVYPLLAKGQDELKAFVDKRIQELYKDGTLEKLSQQFFGGSYLPAEADIK
;
A
#
# COMPACT_ATOMS: atom_id res chain seq x y z
N HIS A 1 3.40 -24.48 -7.70
CA HIS A 1 3.33 -25.94 -7.94
C HIS A 1 4.75 -26.41 -8.28
N ALA A 2 5.19 -27.58 -7.83
CA ALA A 2 6.56 -28.04 -8.13
C ALA A 2 6.80 -28.15 -9.65
N ASP A 3 5.78 -28.58 -10.39
CA ASP A 3 5.86 -28.81 -11.85
C ASP A 3 5.66 -27.53 -12.69
N ASN A 4 5.29 -26.41 -12.07
CA ASN A 4 5.18 -25.12 -12.74
C ASN A 4 5.63 -24.01 -11.77
N PRO A 5 6.95 -23.83 -11.60
CA PRO A 5 7.49 -22.82 -10.72
C PRO A 5 7.18 -21.42 -11.28
N THR A 6 6.87 -20.48 -10.39
CA THR A 6 6.75 -19.07 -10.77
C THR A 6 8.09 -18.54 -11.28
N ILE A 7 8.05 -17.80 -12.39
CA ILE A 7 9.17 -17.01 -12.88
C ILE A 7 9.02 -15.58 -12.37
N LEU A 8 10.01 -15.09 -11.63
CA LEU A 8 10.03 -13.71 -11.14
C LEU A 8 10.64 -12.79 -12.20
N ASN A 9 9.87 -11.81 -12.64
CA ASN A 9 10.30 -10.78 -13.58
C ASN A 9 10.46 -9.43 -12.88
N TYR A 10 11.48 -8.67 -13.29
CA TYR A 10 11.76 -7.33 -12.77
C TYR A 10 11.58 -6.29 -13.86
N THR A 11 11.07 -5.12 -13.50
CA THR A 11 10.80 -4.04 -14.45
C THR A 11 11.08 -2.68 -13.83
N LYS A 12 11.36 -1.70 -14.70
CA LYS A 12 11.47 -0.28 -14.35
C LYS A 12 10.16 0.49 -14.58
N ALA A 13 9.13 -0.20 -15.07
CA ALA A 13 7.80 0.39 -15.23
C ALA A 13 7.23 0.81 -13.88
N ASP A 14 6.48 1.90 -13.86
CA ASP A 14 5.69 2.28 -12.69
C ASP A 14 4.53 1.30 -12.46
N PHE A 15 3.91 1.39 -11.28
CA PHE A 15 2.88 0.45 -10.86
C PHE A 15 1.64 0.49 -11.77
N GLN A 16 1.23 1.67 -12.24
CA GLN A 16 0.09 1.80 -13.14
C GLN A 16 0.37 1.07 -14.46
N GLN A 17 1.54 1.26 -15.06
CA GLN A 17 1.92 0.58 -16.29
C GLN A 17 2.03 -0.94 -16.08
N ILE A 18 2.53 -1.40 -14.94
CA ILE A 18 2.55 -2.83 -14.60
C ILE A 18 1.12 -3.39 -14.60
N MET A 19 0.18 -2.71 -13.93
CA MET A 19 -1.21 -3.17 -13.84
C MET A 19 -1.92 -3.19 -15.20
N SER A 20 -1.67 -2.21 -16.09
CA SER A 20 -2.20 -2.27 -17.46
C SER A 20 -1.64 -3.48 -18.22
N ARG A 21 -0.35 -3.78 -18.10
CA ARG A 21 0.26 -4.96 -18.76
C ARG A 21 -0.26 -6.29 -18.22
N LEU A 22 -0.60 -6.34 -16.92
CA LEU A 22 -1.30 -7.49 -16.33
C LEU A 22 -2.68 -7.65 -16.95
N SER A 23 -3.43 -6.56 -17.07
CA SER A 23 -4.75 -6.53 -17.73
C SER A 23 -4.67 -6.96 -19.20
N ASP A 24 -3.60 -6.60 -19.91
CA ASP A 24 -3.31 -7.02 -21.28
C ASP A 24 -2.84 -8.49 -21.41
N GLY A 25 -2.66 -9.21 -20.30
CA GLY A 25 -2.24 -10.61 -20.30
C GLY A 25 -0.75 -10.84 -20.57
N GLN A 26 0.12 -9.85 -20.34
CA GLN A 26 1.56 -10.00 -20.55
C GLN A 26 2.26 -10.86 -19.49
N PHE A 27 1.63 -11.06 -18.34
CA PHE A 27 2.06 -11.95 -17.27
C PHE A 27 0.87 -12.33 -16.38
N ASP A 28 1.03 -13.33 -15.52
CA ASP A 28 -0.11 -14.01 -14.91
C ASP A 28 -0.67 -13.32 -13.66
N TYR A 29 0.18 -12.67 -12.85
CA TYR A 29 -0.23 -12.01 -11.61
C TYR A 29 0.76 -10.96 -11.12
N LYS A 30 0.29 -10.10 -10.21
CA LYS A 30 1.11 -9.14 -9.46
C LYS A 30 0.72 -9.17 -7.99
N ILE A 31 1.70 -9.23 -7.10
CA ILE A 31 1.52 -9.01 -5.66
C ILE A 31 1.82 -7.55 -5.35
N PHE A 32 0.91 -6.88 -4.66
CA PHE A 32 1.03 -5.51 -4.19
C PHE A 32 0.02 -5.24 -3.06
N ASP A 33 0.06 -4.06 -2.44
CA ASP A 33 -0.91 -3.70 -1.40
C ASP A 33 -2.32 -3.46 -1.97
N LYS A 34 -3.33 -3.78 -1.16
CA LYS A 34 -4.75 -3.75 -1.55
C LYS A 34 -5.19 -2.36 -2.02
N ILE A 35 -4.82 -1.31 -1.28
CA ILE A 35 -5.26 0.07 -1.55
C ILE A 35 -4.74 0.51 -2.92
N GLY A 36 -3.45 0.30 -3.20
CA GLY A 36 -2.84 0.63 -4.48
C GLY A 36 -3.50 -0.10 -5.64
N VAL A 37 -3.71 -1.41 -5.50
CA VAL A 37 -4.36 -2.25 -6.53
C VAL A 37 -5.79 -1.78 -6.81
N GLU A 38 -6.63 -1.63 -5.78
CA GLU A 38 -8.02 -1.23 -5.93
C GLU A 38 -8.15 0.19 -6.53
N THR A 39 -7.27 1.10 -6.12
CA THR A 39 -7.22 2.47 -6.66
C THR A 39 -6.89 2.46 -8.15
N VAL A 40 -5.89 1.68 -8.57
CA VAL A 40 -5.49 1.59 -9.98
C VAL A 40 -6.56 0.92 -10.82
N ILE A 41 -7.13 -0.20 -10.36
CA ILE A 41 -8.22 -0.90 -11.07
C ILE A 41 -9.38 0.07 -11.31
N LYS A 42 -9.82 0.78 -10.26
CA LYS A 42 -10.92 1.75 -10.34
C LYS A 42 -10.62 2.90 -11.29
N ASN A 43 -9.43 3.51 -11.18
CA ASN A 43 -9.09 4.71 -11.95
C ASN A 43 -8.84 4.44 -13.44
N GLN A 44 -8.43 3.22 -13.79
CA GLN A 44 -8.10 2.83 -15.17
C GLN A 44 -9.15 1.91 -15.83
N GLY A 45 -10.18 1.47 -15.09
CA GLY A 45 -11.21 0.57 -15.62
C GLY A 45 -10.66 -0.82 -15.97
N LEU A 46 -9.76 -1.37 -15.14
CA LEU A 46 -9.13 -2.68 -15.36
C LEU A 46 -10.05 -3.82 -14.87
N ASP A 47 -11.29 -3.85 -15.37
CA ASP A 47 -12.39 -4.67 -14.84
C ASP A 47 -12.19 -6.19 -15.01
N ASN A 48 -11.20 -6.59 -15.83
CA ASN A 48 -10.82 -7.99 -16.02
C ASN A 48 -9.86 -8.51 -14.93
N LEU A 49 -9.38 -7.65 -14.03
CA LEU A 49 -8.50 -8.04 -12.94
C LEU A 49 -9.28 -8.40 -11.68
N LYS A 50 -8.82 -9.45 -10.98
CA LYS A 50 -9.38 -9.89 -9.70
C LYS A 50 -8.36 -9.70 -8.58
N VAL A 51 -8.80 -9.10 -7.46
CA VAL A 51 -8.02 -9.03 -6.22
C VAL A 51 -8.25 -10.29 -5.39
N ILE A 52 -7.16 -10.92 -4.95
CA ILE A 52 -7.18 -12.05 -4.02
C ILE A 52 -6.45 -11.61 -2.76
N GLU A 53 -7.10 -11.70 -1.61
CA GLU A 53 -6.49 -11.35 -0.33
C GLU A 53 -5.42 -12.36 0.04
N LEU A 54 -4.27 -11.85 0.48
CA LEU A 54 -3.17 -12.65 1.00
C LEU A 54 -3.05 -12.44 2.51
N PRO A 55 -2.80 -13.50 3.28
CA PRO A 55 -2.51 -13.35 4.70
C PRO A 55 -1.19 -12.61 4.91
N SER A 56 -1.07 -11.95 6.06
CA SER A 56 0.19 -11.35 6.51
C SER A 56 0.46 -11.78 7.94
N ASP A 57 1.66 -12.30 8.19
CA ASP A 57 2.10 -12.69 9.53
C ASP A 57 2.43 -11.46 10.41
N GLN A 58 2.57 -10.29 9.78
CA GLN A 58 2.87 -9.01 10.42
C GLN A 58 1.82 -7.97 10.06
N GLN A 59 1.68 -6.94 10.89
CA GLN A 59 0.84 -5.80 10.54
C GLN A 59 1.45 -5.08 9.32
N PRO A 60 0.72 -4.98 8.18
CA PRO A 60 1.24 -4.42 6.94
C PRO A 60 1.23 -2.87 6.98
N TYR A 61 1.80 -2.29 8.03
CA TYR A 61 1.87 -0.83 8.21
C TYR A 61 2.90 -0.19 7.28
N VAL A 62 2.64 1.04 6.87
CA VAL A 62 3.52 1.87 6.03
C VAL A 62 4.04 3.04 6.87
N TYR A 63 5.33 3.35 6.74
CA TYR A 63 6.01 4.33 7.59
C TYR A 63 6.77 5.37 6.77
N PRO A 64 6.78 6.64 7.22
CA PRO A 64 7.80 7.60 6.81
C PRO A 64 9.19 7.09 7.24
N LEU A 65 10.14 7.09 6.31
CA LEU A 65 11.54 6.78 6.60
C LEU A 65 12.35 8.06 6.63
N LEU A 66 13.15 8.23 7.68
CA LEU A 66 14.05 9.36 7.87
C LEU A 66 15.51 8.89 7.80
N ALA A 67 16.40 9.78 7.35
CA ALA A 67 17.82 9.49 7.36
C ALA A 67 18.34 9.24 8.79
N LYS A 68 19.34 8.38 8.92
CA LYS A 68 19.97 8.10 10.22
C LYS A 68 20.52 9.40 10.85
N GLY A 69 20.29 9.57 12.15
CA GLY A 69 20.73 10.76 12.92
C GLY A 69 19.74 11.93 12.91
N GLN A 70 18.58 11.78 12.27
CA GLN A 70 17.50 12.78 12.27
C GLN A 70 16.57 12.61 13.49
N ASP A 71 17.14 12.49 14.69
CA ASP A 71 16.38 12.10 15.89
C ASP A 71 15.38 13.17 16.32
N GLU A 72 15.73 14.46 16.22
CA GLU A 72 14.81 15.56 16.51
C GLU A 72 13.65 15.63 15.51
N LEU A 73 13.95 15.45 14.22
CA LEU A 73 12.94 15.41 13.17
C LEU A 73 12.02 14.20 13.35
N LYS A 74 12.57 13.04 13.69
CA LYS A 74 11.78 11.84 14.02
C LYS A 74 10.84 12.12 15.19
N ALA A 75 11.35 12.65 16.30
CA ALA A 75 10.53 12.96 17.48
C ALA A 75 9.42 13.97 17.16
N PHE A 76 9.70 14.96 16.32
CA PHE A 76 8.69 15.90 15.83
C PHE A 76 7.62 15.20 14.98
N VAL A 77 8.03 14.38 14.00
CA VAL A 77 7.10 13.67 13.10
C VAL A 77 6.22 12.70 13.88
N ASP A 78 6.80 11.87 14.76
CA ASP A 78 6.08 10.91 15.60
C ASP A 78 5.00 11.63 16.44
N LYS A 79 5.40 12.71 17.13
CA LYS A 79 4.47 13.53 17.92
C LYS A 79 3.33 14.08 17.07
N ARG A 80 3.62 14.60 15.87
CA ARG A 80 2.59 15.13 14.97
C ARG A 80 1.67 14.04 14.44
N ILE A 81 2.16 12.84 14.15
CA ILE A 81 1.33 11.71 13.73
C ILE A 81 0.34 11.35 14.85
N GLN A 82 0.80 11.29 16.11
CA GLN A 82 -0.08 11.04 17.26
C GLN A 82 -1.16 12.11 17.41
N GLU A 83 -0.80 13.39 17.28
CA GLU A 83 -1.76 14.50 17.39
C GLU A 83 -2.82 14.43 16.27
N LEU A 84 -2.39 14.20 15.03
CA LEU A 84 -3.28 14.08 13.85
C LEU A 84 -4.15 12.81 13.90
N TYR A 85 -3.69 11.76 14.57
CA TYR A 85 -4.51 10.58 14.82
C TYR A 85 -5.64 10.92 15.80
N LYS A 86 -5.28 11.51 16.95
CA LYS A 86 -6.22 11.83 18.04
C LYS A 86 -7.28 12.87 17.65
N ASP A 87 -6.91 13.85 16.80
CA ASP A 87 -7.85 14.87 16.33
C ASP A 87 -8.72 14.43 15.13
N GLY A 88 -8.52 13.19 14.65
CA GLY A 88 -9.27 12.59 13.54
C GLY A 88 -8.85 13.08 12.15
N THR A 89 -7.78 13.86 12.04
CA THR A 89 -7.27 14.31 10.73
C THR A 89 -6.81 13.14 9.87
N LEU A 90 -6.07 12.18 10.44
CA LEU A 90 -5.60 11.03 9.66
C LEU A 90 -6.77 10.17 9.15
N GLU A 91 -7.84 10.03 9.93
CA GLU A 91 -9.05 9.30 9.50
C GLU A 91 -9.70 10.01 8.32
N LYS A 92 -9.89 11.33 8.41
CA LYS A 92 -10.43 12.14 7.30
C LYS A 92 -9.61 12.00 6.03
N LEU A 93 -8.28 12.02 6.15
CA LEU A 93 -7.38 11.83 5.01
C LEU A 93 -7.49 10.42 4.44
N SER A 94 -7.55 9.39 5.29
CA SER A 94 -7.72 8.00 4.87
C SER A 94 -9.01 7.81 4.06
N GLN A 95 -10.13 8.34 4.56
CA GLN A 95 -11.41 8.31 3.85
C GLN A 95 -11.36 9.09 2.53
N GLN A 96 -10.76 10.28 2.52
CA GLN A 96 -10.69 11.13 1.33
C GLN A 96 -9.87 10.50 0.21
N PHE A 97 -8.71 9.92 0.52
CA PHE A 97 -7.77 9.43 -0.49
C PHE A 97 -7.92 7.94 -0.80
N PHE A 98 -8.38 7.14 0.16
CA PHE A 98 -8.45 5.69 0.04
C PHE A 98 -9.87 5.13 0.12
N GLY A 99 -10.87 5.97 0.44
CA GLY A 99 -12.28 5.55 0.49
C GLY A 99 -12.62 4.63 1.66
N GLY A 100 -11.79 4.59 2.70
CA GLY A 100 -11.98 3.77 3.89
C GLY A 100 -11.05 4.16 5.02
N SER A 101 -11.18 3.48 6.17
CA SER A 101 -10.28 3.63 7.31
C SER A 101 -9.18 2.59 7.21
N TYR A 102 -7.95 3.06 6.95
CA TYR A 102 -6.76 2.22 6.81
C TYR A 102 -5.66 2.61 7.80
N LEU A 103 -6.07 3.13 8.95
CA LEU A 103 -5.16 3.54 10.00
C LEU A 103 -4.62 2.32 10.78
N PRO A 104 -3.38 2.39 11.30
CA PRO A 104 -2.92 1.46 12.30
C PRO A 104 -3.80 1.48 13.56
N ALA A 105 -3.76 0.39 14.32
CA ALA A 105 -4.36 0.37 15.65
C ALA A 105 -3.72 1.46 16.53
N GLU A 106 -4.54 2.15 17.33
CA GLU A 106 -4.07 3.28 18.15
C GLU A 106 -2.88 2.93 19.04
N ALA A 107 -2.87 1.71 19.61
CA ALA A 107 -1.79 1.21 20.46
C ALA A 107 -0.43 1.10 19.74
N ASP A 108 -0.44 1.05 18.40
CA ASP A 108 0.76 0.95 17.57
C ASP A 108 1.22 2.32 17.03
N ILE A 109 0.48 3.40 17.28
CA ILE A 109 0.84 4.77 16.91
C ILE A 109 1.73 5.37 18.02
N LYS A 110 3.04 5.35 17.80
CA LYS A 110 4.08 5.72 18.78
C LYS A 110 4.93 6.89 18.34
#